data_AF-A0A2R6EZ88-F1
#
_entry.id   AF-A0A2R6EZ88-F1
#
_cell.length_a   1.000
_cell.length_b   1.000
_cell.length_c   1.000
_cell.angle_alpha   90.00
_cell.angle_beta   90.00
_cell.angle_gamma   90.00
#
_symmetry.space_group_name_H-M   'P 1'
#
loop_
_entity.id
_entity.type
_entity.pdbx_description
1 polymer ?
#
loop_
_entity_poly.entity_id
_entity_poly.type
_entity_poly.pdbx_seq_one_letter_code
_entity_poly.pdbx_strand_id
1 'polypeptide(L)'
;RARGHPTMLDGYRVLLDHAGQLERTDPVSKDAFFYTSTESARRPEVLRHQRRLGRFDLDADEVLLTEGGSSDRYDETWGVLPPFGPYPRALADTYPLTAEVPGRTDRAACEAAADGVARLVELHPDVSFTLVHDDWPETALSRVPDGVRLRDLHARE
;
A
#
# COMPACT_ATOMS: atom_id res chain seq x y z
N ARG A 1 20.56 -1.63 -14.32
CA ARG A 1 20.60 -2.67 -15.37
C ARG A 1 19.36 -2.61 -16.28
N ALA A 2 18.13 -2.70 -15.76
CA ALA A 2 16.91 -2.61 -16.57
C ALA A 2 16.82 -1.33 -17.44
N ARG A 3 17.29 -0.20 -16.92
CA ARG A 3 17.32 1.10 -17.62
C ARG A 3 18.43 1.26 -18.67
N GLY A 4 19.24 0.22 -18.91
CA GLY A 4 20.36 0.29 -19.87
C GLY A 4 19.93 0.18 -21.34
N HIS A 5 18.73 -0.33 -21.62
CA HIS A 5 18.17 -0.46 -22.97
C HIS A 5 16.64 -0.63 -22.90
N PRO A 6 15.84 -0.10 -23.86
CA PRO A 6 14.38 -0.27 -23.86
C PRO A 6 13.92 -1.73 -23.72
N THR A 7 14.50 -2.66 -24.48
CA THR A 7 14.19 -4.10 -24.36
C THR A 7 14.46 -4.69 -22.97
N MET A 8 15.47 -4.18 -22.25
CA MET A 8 15.74 -4.63 -20.88
C MET A 8 14.70 -4.10 -19.90
N LEU A 9 14.17 -2.90 -20.14
CA LEU A 9 13.07 -2.33 -19.37
C LEU A 9 11.78 -3.11 -19.64
N ASP A 10 11.49 -3.45 -20.89
CA ASP A 10 10.34 -4.27 -21.25
C ASP A 10 10.42 -5.66 -20.60
N GLY A 11 11.58 -6.31 -20.69
CA GLY A 11 11.82 -7.60 -20.03
C GLY A 11 11.63 -7.53 -18.50
N TYR A 12 12.07 -6.43 -17.86
CA TYR A 12 11.83 -6.22 -16.43
C TYR A 12 10.34 -6.05 -16.11
N ARG A 13 9.58 -5.33 -16.93
CA ARG A 13 8.13 -5.17 -16.75
C ARG A 13 7.39 -6.50 -16.92
N VAL A 14 7.75 -7.29 -17.92
CA VAL A 14 7.22 -8.65 -18.12
C VAL A 14 7.53 -9.55 -16.92
N LEU A 15 8.76 -9.49 -16.39
CA LEU A 15 9.12 -10.25 -15.19
C LEU A 15 8.20 -9.93 -14.00
N LEU A 16 7.82 -8.66 -13.83
CA LEU A 16 6.92 -8.23 -12.76
C LEU A 16 5.46 -8.61 -12.97
N ASP A 17 5.03 -8.90 -14.21
CA ASP A 17 3.72 -9.52 -14.47
C ASP A 17 3.60 -10.89 -13.77
N HIS A 18 4.73 -11.54 -13.51
CA HIS A 18 4.83 -12.81 -12.79
C HIS A 18 5.19 -12.64 -11.30
N ALA A 19 4.88 -11.49 -10.68
CA ALA A 19 5.15 -11.24 -9.26
C ALA A 19 4.64 -12.36 -8.33
N GLY A 20 3.50 -12.97 -8.64
CA GLY A 20 2.97 -14.10 -7.87
C GLY A 20 3.83 -15.37 -7.90
N GLN A 21 4.64 -15.58 -8.95
CA GLN A 21 5.65 -16.64 -8.99
C GLN A 21 6.89 -16.25 -8.19
N LEU A 22 7.38 -15.03 -8.40
CA LEU A 22 8.54 -14.51 -7.69
C LEU A 22 8.33 -14.53 -6.17
N GLU A 23 7.14 -14.14 -5.71
CA GLU A 23 6.77 -14.07 -4.30
C GLU A 23 6.90 -15.41 -3.57
N ARG A 24 6.73 -16.56 -4.24
CA ARG A 24 6.83 -17.87 -3.59
C ARG A 24 8.25 -18.21 -3.14
N THR A 25 9.25 -17.70 -3.83
CA THR A 25 10.68 -17.99 -3.58
C THR A 25 11.42 -16.79 -2.98
N ASP A 26 10.78 -15.63 -2.98
CA ASP A 26 11.36 -14.40 -2.47
C ASP A 26 11.50 -14.46 -0.93
N PRO A 27 12.66 -14.13 -0.33
CA PRO A 27 12.84 -14.15 1.12
C PRO A 27 11.82 -13.26 1.87
N VAL A 28 11.32 -13.74 3.01
CA VAL A 28 10.30 -13.03 3.81
C VAL A 28 10.81 -11.71 4.38
N SER A 29 12.11 -11.64 4.70
CA SER A 29 12.78 -10.45 5.22
C SER A 29 14.13 -10.28 4.53
N LYS A 30 14.52 -9.03 4.33
CA LYS A 30 15.73 -8.59 3.63
C LYS A 30 16.15 -7.22 4.19
N ASP A 31 17.22 -6.66 3.64
CA ASP A 31 17.55 -5.24 3.79
C ASP A 31 16.42 -4.33 3.28
N ALA A 32 16.54 -3.03 3.56
CA ALA A 32 15.53 -2.03 3.26
C ALA A 32 14.98 -2.12 1.83
N PHE A 33 13.65 -1.99 1.69
CA PHE A 33 13.00 -1.85 0.41
C PHE A 33 13.20 -0.41 -0.09
N PHE A 34 13.81 -0.24 -1.27
CA PHE A 34 13.94 1.07 -1.90
C PHE A 34 12.95 1.24 -3.06
N TYR A 35 12.09 2.25 -2.97
CA TYR A 35 11.20 2.66 -4.05
C TYR A 35 11.94 3.62 -5.01
N THR A 36 12.58 3.06 -6.04
CA THR A 36 13.43 3.85 -6.97
C THR A 36 12.84 3.98 -8.38
N SER A 37 11.65 3.39 -8.60
CA SER A 37 10.86 3.59 -9.82
C SER A 37 9.43 3.07 -9.67
N THR A 38 8.56 3.49 -10.59
CA THR A 38 7.16 3.03 -10.70
C THR A 38 7.02 1.51 -10.71
N GLU A 39 7.94 0.81 -11.36
CA GLU A 39 7.96 -0.66 -11.37
C GLU A 39 8.13 -1.28 -9.97
N SER A 40 8.66 -0.54 -9.00
CA SER A 40 8.81 -0.99 -7.60
C SER A 40 7.46 -1.30 -6.96
N ALA A 41 6.38 -0.61 -7.37
CA ALA A 41 5.02 -0.86 -6.89
C ALA A 41 4.51 -2.27 -7.24
N ARG A 42 5.10 -2.90 -8.27
CA ARG A 42 4.71 -4.24 -8.75
C ARG A 42 5.59 -5.36 -8.19
N ARG A 43 6.47 -5.04 -7.24
CA ARG A 43 7.42 -6.01 -6.69
C ARG A 43 6.73 -7.05 -5.79
N PRO A 44 7.32 -8.25 -5.63
CA PRO A 44 6.74 -9.33 -4.83
C PRO A 44 6.43 -8.96 -3.38
N GLU A 45 7.23 -8.08 -2.78
CA GLU A 45 7.04 -7.59 -1.42
C GLU A 45 5.69 -6.89 -1.23
N VAL A 46 5.29 -6.07 -2.21
CA VAL A 46 4.01 -5.33 -2.20
C VAL A 46 2.85 -6.32 -2.25
N LEU A 47 2.90 -7.25 -3.21
CA LEU A 47 1.92 -8.32 -3.36
C LEU A 47 1.81 -9.18 -2.09
N ARG A 48 2.95 -9.54 -1.50
CA ARG A 48 3.00 -10.33 -0.26
C ARG A 48 2.33 -9.59 0.90
N HIS A 49 2.64 -8.30 1.07
CA HIS A 49 2.05 -7.49 2.13
C HIS A 49 0.53 -7.48 2.01
N GLN A 50 0.01 -7.15 0.84
CA GLN A 50 -1.43 -7.10 0.56
C GLN A 50 -2.12 -8.46 0.78
N ARG A 51 -1.49 -9.57 0.36
CA ARG A 51 -2.00 -10.92 0.64
C ARG A 51 -2.04 -11.26 2.13
N ARG A 52 -1.12 -10.70 2.92
CA ARG A 52 -1.02 -10.94 4.37
C ARG A 52 -1.98 -10.08 5.18
N LEU A 53 -2.68 -9.11 4.58
CA LEU A 53 -3.70 -8.32 5.29
C LEU A 53 -4.75 -9.22 5.96
N GLY A 54 -5.17 -10.30 5.29
CA GLY A 54 -6.12 -11.27 5.86
C GLY A 54 -5.55 -12.19 6.96
N ARG A 55 -4.37 -11.88 7.50
CA ARG A 55 -3.82 -12.55 8.69
C ARG A 55 -4.04 -11.73 9.96
N PHE A 56 -4.50 -10.49 9.83
CA PHE A 56 -4.77 -9.63 10.95
C PHE A 56 -6.26 -9.67 11.23
N ASP A 57 -6.62 -9.91 12.48
CA ASP A 57 -7.98 -9.71 12.95
C ASP A 57 -8.19 -8.21 13.19
N LEU A 58 -9.38 -7.72 12.83
CA LEU A 58 -9.80 -6.33 12.99
C LEU A 58 -11.06 -6.33 13.84
N ASP A 59 -10.90 -6.07 15.12
CA ASP A 59 -11.99 -6.02 16.10
C ASP A 59 -12.32 -4.53 16.39
N ALA A 60 -12.97 -3.89 15.43
CA ALA A 60 -13.30 -2.46 15.45
C ALA A 60 -14.50 -2.20 14.52
N ASP A 61 -15.37 -1.26 14.89
CA ASP A 61 -16.51 -0.87 14.06
C ASP A 61 -16.12 0.26 13.09
N GLU A 62 -15.31 1.23 13.56
CA GLU A 62 -14.78 2.32 12.74
C GLU A 62 -13.24 2.35 12.72
N VAL A 63 -12.65 2.27 11.52
CA VAL A 63 -11.19 2.22 11.34
C VAL A 63 -10.69 3.37 10.46
N LEU A 64 -9.66 4.05 10.96
CA LEU A 64 -8.92 5.06 10.20
C LEU A 64 -7.71 4.43 9.51
N LEU A 65 -7.62 4.60 8.20
CA LEU A 65 -6.43 4.32 7.39
C LEU A 65 -5.79 5.67 7.05
N THR A 66 -4.53 5.89 7.43
CA THR A 66 -3.92 7.22 7.24
C THR A 66 -2.42 7.18 6.98
N GLU A 67 -1.96 8.06 6.08
CA GLU A 67 -0.53 8.37 5.89
C GLU A 67 0.01 9.32 6.99
N GLY A 68 -0.88 9.86 7.84
CA GLY A 68 -0.55 10.78 8.92
C GLY A 68 -0.56 10.17 10.33
N GLY A 69 -0.86 11.02 11.32
CA GLY A 69 -0.91 10.65 12.74
C GLY A 69 -2.16 9.85 13.12
N SER A 70 -2.18 9.32 14.35
CA SER A 70 -3.34 8.64 14.93
C SER A 70 -4.45 9.62 15.33
N SER A 71 -5.66 9.10 15.51
CA SER A 71 -6.82 9.88 15.96
C SER A 71 -7.67 9.07 16.92
N ASP A 72 -7.97 9.62 18.09
CA ASP A 72 -8.80 8.99 19.12
C ASP A 72 -10.30 8.97 18.78
N ARG A 73 -10.67 9.46 17.59
CA ARG A 73 -12.06 9.48 17.07
C ARG A 73 -12.51 8.16 16.46
N TYR A 74 -11.61 7.20 16.32
CA TYR A 74 -11.84 5.90 15.69
C TYR A 74 -11.45 4.80 16.66
N ASP A 75 -12.07 3.63 16.54
CA ASP A 75 -11.78 2.50 17.42
C ASP A 75 -10.36 1.97 17.19
N GLU A 76 -9.89 2.03 15.94
CA GLU A 76 -8.55 1.60 15.55
C GLU A 76 -7.99 2.51 14.44
N THR A 77 -6.66 2.70 14.42
CA THR A 77 -5.96 3.43 13.37
C THR A 77 -4.81 2.63 12.78
N TRP A 78 -4.91 2.35 11.49
CA TRP A 78 -3.84 1.75 10.69
C TRP A 78 -3.06 2.82 9.94
N GLY A 79 -1.76 2.58 9.78
CA GLY A 79 -0.94 3.37 8.88
C GLY A 79 -1.22 2.99 7.43
N VAL A 80 -1.00 3.91 6.50
CA VAL A 80 -0.94 3.66 5.07
C VAL A 80 0.45 4.03 4.60
N LEU A 81 1.09 3.14 3.84
CA LEU A 81 2.41 3.38 3.27
C LEU A 81 2.40 2.96 1.79
N PRO A 82 2.41 3.90 0.84
CA PRO A 82 2.62 3.55 -0.57
C PRO A 82 4.01 2.95 -0.79
N PRO A 83 4.15 1.87 -1.60
CA PRO A 83 3.11 1.20 -2.39
C PRO A 83 2.34 0.07 -1.65
N PHE A 84 2.68 -0.22 -0.39
CA PHE A 84 2.17 -1.38 0.35
C PHE A 84 0.69 -1.29 0.69
N GLY A 85 0.19 -0.09 1.00
CA GLY A 85 -1.18 0.13 1.46
C GLY A 85 -1.29 0.08 2.99
N PRO A 86 -2.43 -0.36 3.55
CA PRO A 86 -2.69 -0.28 4.98
C PRO A 86 -1.84 -1.27 5.78
N TYR A 87 -1.51 -0.94 7.03
CA TYR A 87 -0.82 -1.82 7.98
C TYR A 87 -1.13 -1.46 9.45
N PRO A 88 -1.16 -2.44 10.37
CA PRO A 88 -1.25 -2.16 11.81
C PRO A 88 -0.04 -1.34 12.27
N ARG A 89 -0.26 -0.24 13.00
CA ARG A 89 0.83 0.68 13.40
C ARG A 89 1.96 0.01 14.19
N ALA A 90 1.66 -1.06 14.93
CA ALA A 90 2.66 -1.86 15.63
C ALA A 90 3.73 -2.50 14.71
N LEU A 91 3.49 -2.55 13.40
CA LEU A 91 4.41 -3.11 12.40
C LEU A 91 5.25 -2.04 11.67
N ALA A 92 5.11 -0.75 11.98
CA ALA A 92 5.79 0.34 11.27
C ALA A 92 7.31 0.10 11.13
N ASP A 93 7.95 -0.43 12.18
CA ASP A 93 9.39 -0.68 12.23
C ASP A 93 9.79 -2.08 11.72
N THR A 94 8.89 -2.78 11.02
CA THR A 94 9.13 -4.14 10.52
C THR A 94 9.19 -4.17 8.99
N TYR A 95 10.12 -4.92 8.41
CA TYR A 95 10.18 -5.13 6.96
C TYR A 95 8.84 -5.69 6.40
N PRO A 96 8.32 -5.17 5.27
CA PRO A 96 8.92 -4.16 4.39
C PRO A 96 8.52 -2.71 4.68
N LEU A 97 7.86 -2.44 5.81
CA LEU A 97 7.29 -1.11 6.15
C LEU A 97 8.36 -0.07 6.54
N THR A 98 9.59 -0.50 6.79
CA THR A 98 10.79 0.36 6.88
C THR A 98 11.32 0.78 5.51
N ALA A 99 10.45 0.90 4.50
CA ALA A 99 10.84 1.20 3.13
C ALA A 99 11.31 2.65 2.99
N GLU A 100 12.31 2.84 2.13
CA GLU A 100 12.78 4.14 1.69
C GLU A 100 11.97 4.56 0.46
N VAL A 101 11.04 5.49 0.67
CA VAL A 101 10.08 5.99 -0.33
C VAL A 101 10.32 7.48 -0.54
N PRO A 102 10.32 7.99 -1.78
CA PRO A 102 10.44 9.43 -2.02
C PRO A 102 9.27 10.18 -1.38
N GLY A 103 9.52 11.34 -0.80
CA GLY A 103 8.45 12.19 -0.22
C GLY A 103 7.42 12.70 -1.24
N ARG A 104 7.66 12.50 -2.55
CA ARG A 104 6.64 12.65 -3.60
C ARG A 104 6.35 11.27 -4.18
N THR A 105 5.29 10.66 -3.67
CA THR A 105 4.81 9.36 -4.13
C THR A 105 4.30 9.48 -5.57
N ASP A 106 4.68 8.53 -6.43
CA ASP A 106 4.16 8.51 -7.80
C ASP A 106 2.79 7.82 -7.88
N ARG A 107 2.11 8.01 -9.00
CA ARG A 107 0.79 7.43 -9.25
C ARG A 107 0.77 5.91 -9.06
N ALA A 108 1.81 5.17 -9.47
CA ALA A 108 1.80 3.71 -9.39
C ALA A 108 1.88 3.22 -7.94
N ALA A 109 2.60 3.94 -7.08
CA ALA A 109 2.61 3.64 -5.65
C ALA A 109 1.27 3.94 -4.98
N CYS A 110 0.63 5.09 -5.25
CA CYS A 110 -0.70 5.40 -4.72
C CYS A 110 -1.74 4.36 -5.19
N GLU A 111 -1.71 3.99 -6.47
CA GLU A 111 -2.60 2.98 -7.04
C GLU A 111 -2.43 1.61 -6.39
N ALA A 112 -1.18 1.17 -6.16
CA ALA A 112 -0.92 -0.08 -5.45
C ALA A 112 -1.36 -0.01 -3.98
N ALA A 113 -1.16 1.12 -3.31
CA ALA A 113 -1.65 1.32 -1.96
C ALA A 113 -3.17 1.24 -1.88
N ALA A 114 -3.87 1.83 -2.85
CA ALA A 114 -5.32 1.77 -2.99
C ALA A 114 -5.82 0.33 -3.22
N ASP A 115 -5.12 -0.48 -4.01
CA ASP A 115 -5.42 -1.91 -4.16
C ASP A 115 -5.32 -2.65 -2.80
N GLY A 116 -4.34 -2.27 -1.97
CA GLY A 116 -4.22 -2.76 -0.59
C GLY A 116 -5.38 -2.32 0.31
N VAL A 117 -5.85 -1.07 0.19
CA VAL A 117 -7.04 -0.58 0.90
C VAL A 117 -8.28 -1.37 0.48
N ALA A 118 -8.51 -1.52 -0.82
CA ALA A 118 -9.64 -2.29 -1.35
C ALA A 118 -9.62 -3.73 -0.82
N ARG A 119 -8.43 -4.35 -0.76
CA ARG A 119 -8.26 -5.70 -0.20
C ARG A 119 -8.62 -5.77 1.28
N LEU A 120 -8.23 -4.78 2.09
CA LEU A 120 -8.58 -4.76 3.51
C LEU A 120 -10.10 -4.62 3.70
N VAL A 121 -10.75 -3.73 2.94
CA VAL A 121 -12.21 -3.53 2.98
C VAL A 121 -12.95 -4.81 2.59
N GLU A 122 -12.49 -5.52 1.55
CA GLU A 122 -13.07 -6.81 1.12
C GLU A 122 -13.00 -7.87 2.24
N LEU A 123 -11.93 -7.88 3.02
CA LEU A 123 -11.74 -8.81 4.13
C LEU A 123 -12.61 -8.51 5.35
N HIS A 124 -13.06 -7.26 5.50
CA HIS A 124 -13.81 -6.78 6.66
C HIS A 124 -15.05 -5.97 6.21
N PRO A 125 -16.05 -6.61 5.58
CA PRO A 125 -17.19 -5.92 4.97
C PRO A 125 -18.11 -5.22 5.98
N ASP A 126 -18.07 -5.64 7.25
CA ASP A 126 -18.90 -5.08 8.32
C ASP A 126 -18.25 -3.86 9.00
N VAL A 127 -17.01 -3.52 8.64
CA VAL A 127 -16.24 -2.42 9.25
C VAL A 127 -16.33 -1.15 8.41
N SER A 128 -16.54 -0.02 9.07
CA SER A 128 -16.56 1.30 8.42
C SER A 128 -15.15 1.88 8.32
N PHE A 129 -14.70 2.15 7.10
CA PHE A 129 -13.36 2.69 6.87
C PHE A 129 -13.37 4.17 6.49
N THR A 130 -12.41 4.92 7.02
CA THR A 130 -12.02 6.24 6.51
C THR A 130 -10.58 6.18 6.01
N LEU A 131 -10.33 6.59 4.77
CA LEU A 131 -8.99 6.77 4.21
C LEU A 131 -8.64 8.27 4.21
N VAL A 132 -7.59 8.60 4.95
CA VAL A 132 -6.94 9.91 4.95
C VAL A 132 -5.63 9.80 4.15
N HIS A 133 -5.62 10.33 2.93
CA HIS A 133 -4.51 10.20 1.97
C HIS A 133 -3.74 11.52 1.79
N ASP A 134 -2.53 11.43 1.25
CA ASP A 134 -1.64 12.56 0.95
C ASP A 134 -1.67 12.88 -0.57
N ASP A 135 -2.60 13.75 -1.01
CA ASP A 135 -2.70 14.19 -2.43
C ASP A 135 -2.71 13.03 -3.45
N TRP A 136 -3.45 11.95 -3.17
CA TRP A 136 -3.54 10.81 -4.09
C TRP A 136 -4.23 11.21 -5.40
N PRO A 137 -3.72 10.75 -6.55
CA PRO A 137 -4.34 11.03 -7.83
C PRO A 137 -5.71 10.35 -7.94
N GLU A 138 -6.60 10.93 -8.76
CA GLU A 138 -7.95 10.40 -9.01
C GLU A 138 -7.94 8.92 -9.46
N THR A 139 -6.90 8.48 -10.17
CA THR A 139 -6.76 7.07 -10.60
C THR A 139 -6.50 6.09 -9.45
N ALA A 140 -5.96 6.57 -8.32
CA ALA A 140 -5.81 5.77 -7.11
C ALA A 140 -7.10 5.80 -6.29
N LEU A 141 -7.73 6.99 -6.17
CA LEU A 141 -9.01 7.14 -5.46
C LEU A 141 -10.13 6.30 -6.08
N SER A 142 -10.18 6.20 -7.41
CA SER A 142 -11.16 5.37 -8.12
C SER A 142 -11.02 3.86 -7.90
N ARG A 143 -9.92 3.41 -7.30
CA ARG A 143 -9.71 2.00 -6.89
C ARG A 143 -10.17 1.72 -5.48
N VAL A 144 -10.38 2.76 -4.68
CA VAL A 144 -10.89 2.63 -3.32
C VAL A 144 -12.39 2.35 -3.41
N PRO A 145 -12.94 1.36 -2.67
CA PRO A 145 -14.37 1.07 -2.71
C PRO A 145 -15.23 2.26 -2.27
N ASP A 146 -16.40 2.44 -2.89
CA ASP A 146 -17.33 3.56 -2.65
C ASP A 146 -17.78 3.70 -1.17
N GLY A 147 -17.74 2.61 -0.39
CA GLY A 147 -18.08 2.61 1.03
C GLY A 147 -17.04 3.27 1.95
N VAL A 148 -15.83 3.53 1.44
CA VAL A 148 -14.74 4.15 2.22
C VAL A 148 -14.88 5.67 2.19
N ARG A 149 -14.90 6.31 3.36
CA ARG A 149 -14.89 7.77 3.44
C ARG A 149 -13.51 8.30 3.07
N LEU A 150 -13.41 9.18 2.08
CA LEU A 150 -12.14 9.77 1.63
C LEU A 150 -11.91 11.15 2.23
N ARG A 151 -10.68 11.43 2.65
CA ARG A 151 -10.21 12.76 3.09
C ARG A 151 -8.77 12.98 2.63
N ASP A 152 -8.46 14.21 2.25
CA ASP A 152 -7.11 14.64 1.92
C ASP A 152 -6.45 15.28 3.15
N LEU A 153 -5.21 14.89 3.48
CA LEU A 153 -4.40 15.46 4.56
C LEU A 153 -4.17 16.97 4.43
N HIS A 154 -4.20 17.49 3.20
CA HIS A 154 -3.96 18.88 2.90
C HIS A 154 -5.23 19.70 2.70
N ALA A 155 -6.41 19.07 2.68
CA ALA A 155 -7.66 19.80 2.64
C ALA A 155 -7.83 20.61 3.94
N ARG A 156 -8.06 21.92 3.79
CA ARG A 156 -8.45 22.77 4.92
C ARG A 156 -9.90 22.45 5.30
N GLU A 157 -10.15 22.24 6.60
CA GLU A 157 -11.49 22.07 7.18
C GLU A 157 -12.43 23.23 6.82
#